data_AF-A0A1Y5G2U6-F1
#
_entry.id   AF-A0A1Y5G2U6-F1
#
_cell.length_a   1.000
_cell.length_b   1.000
_cell.length_c   1.000
_cell.angle_alpha   90.00
_cell.angle_beta   90.00
_cell.angle_gamma   90.00
#
_symmetry.space_group_name_H-M   'P 1'
#
loop_
_entity.id
_entity.type
_entity.pdbx_description
1 polymer ?
#
loop_
_entity_poly.entity_id
_entity_poly.type
_entity_poly.pdbx_seq_one_letter_code
_entity_poly.pdbx_strand_id
1 'polypeptide(L)'
;MNSKQKRTLATIFKDPVSASMVWKEIESLLISAGADVIEGNGSRVRFHKDGIIATFHRPHPKKEALPYQVRNARTFLKQLGVEP
;
A
#
# COMPACT_ATOMS: atom_id res chain seq x y z
N MET A 1 -3.88 -12.09 -6.67
CA MET A 1 -4.47 -10.74 -6.82
C MET A 1 -5.84 -10.83 -7.51
N ASN A 2 -6.91 -10.30 -6.90
CA ASN A 2 -8.27 -10.27 -7.46
C ASN A 2 -8.53 -9.01 -8.30
N SER A 3 -9.69 -8.93 -8.97
CA SER A 3 -10.05 -7.81 -9.85
C SER A 3 -10.06 -6.45 -9.14
N LYS A 4 -10.41 -6.40 -7.84
CA LYS A 4 -10.38 -5.15 -7.07
C LYS A 4 -8.94 -4.70 -6.84
N GLN A 5 -8.08 -5.60 -6.40
CA GLN A 5 -6.66 -5.32 -6.14
C GLN A 5 -5.92 -4.89 -7.42
N LYS A 6 -6.23 -5.51 -8.58
CA LYS A 6 -5.67 -5.07 -9.88
C LYS A 6 -6.05 -3.61 -10.21
N ARG A 7 -7.29 -3.19 -9.93
CA ARG A 7 -7.71 -1.78 -10.11
C ARG A 7 -7.01 -0.85 -9.12
N THR A 8 -6.83 -1.28 -7.87
CA THR A 8 -6.07 -0.54 -6.87
C THR A 8 -4.62 -0.37 -7.34
N LEU A 9 -3.97 -1.42 -7.85
CA LEU A 9 -2.62 -1.39 -8.39
C LEU A 9 -2.51 -0.37 -9.53
N ALA A 10 -3.38 -0.46 -10.54
CA ALA A 10 -3.43 0.51 -11.64
C ALA A 10 -3.61 1.95 -11.13
N THR A 11 -4.45 2.17 -10.10
CA THR A 11 -4.68 3.50 -9.52
C THR A 11 -3.47 4.02 -8.75
N ILE A 12 -2.77 3.17 -8.00
CA ILE A 12 -1.52 3.54 -7.29
C ILE A 12 -0.47 4.02 -8.27
N PHE A 13 -0.44 3.52 -9.51
CA PHE A 13 0.56 3.88 -10.52
C PHE A 13 0.21 5.11 -11.38
N LYS A 14 -1.01 5.65 -11.30
CA LYS A 14 -1.41 6.88 -12.03
C LYS A 14 -0.69 8.12 -11.53
N ASP A 15 -0.42 9.07 -12.42
CA ASP A 15 0.11 10.39 -12.06
C ASP A 15 -0.88 11.50 -12.46
N PRO A 16 -1.25 12.42 -11.55
CA PRO A 16 -0.85 12.50 -10.14
C PRO A 16 -1.41 11.35 -9.29
N VAL A 17 -0.75 11.05 -8.18
CA VAL A 17 -1.23 10.06 -7.20
C VAL A 17 -2.62 10.44 -6.67
N SER A 18 -3.52 9.46 -6.56
CA SER A 18 -4.85 9.71 -6.01
C SER A 18 -4.79 10.05 -4.52
N ALA A 19 -5.45 11.14 -4.13
CA ALA A 19 -5.56 11.57 -2.73
C ALA A 19 -6.78 10.97 -1.99
N SER A 20 -7.58 10.14 -2.66
CA SER A 20 -8.86 9.61 -2.13
C SER A 20 -8.88 8.09 -1.97
N MET A 21 -7.72 7.42 -2.05
CA MET A 21 -7.64 5.97 -1.93
C MET A 21 -7.88 5.52 -0.48
N VAL A 22 -8.79 4.57 -0.28
CA VAL A 22 -9.04 3.98 1.04
C VAL A 22 -7.85 3.10 1.43
N TRP A 23 -7.26 3.34 2.60
CA TRP A 23 -6.08 2.64 3.08
C TRP A 23 -6.22 1.12 3.06
N LYS A 24 -7.39 0.60 3.46
CA LYS A 24 -7.70 -0.84 3.46
C LYS A 24 -7.52 -1.50 2.08
N GLU A 25 -7.72 -0.76 0.99
CA GLU A 25 -7.50 -1.28 -0.35
C GLU A 25 -6.02 -1.41 -0.68
N ILE A 26 -5.21 -0.44 -0.25
CA ILE A 26 -3.74 -0.47 -0.37
C ILE A 26 -3.20 -1.63 0.46
N GLU A 27 -3.58 -1.73 1.73
CA GLU A 27 -3.17 -2.82 2.63
C GLU A 27 -3.53 -4.21 2.05
N SER A 28 -4.76 -4.38 1.56
CA SER A 28 -5.18 -5.63 0.91
C SER A 28 -4.37 -5.95 -0.35
N LEU A 29 -4.02 -4.93 -1.15
CA LEU A 29 -3.16 -5.10 -2.32
C LEU A 29 -1.76 -5.55 -1.92
N LEU A 30 -1.13 -4.91 -0.92
CA LEU A 30 0.22 -5.26 -0.46
C LEU A 30 0.27 -6.71 0.05
N ILE A 31 -0.74 -7.14 0.83
CA ILE A 31 -0.88 -8.54 1.26
C ILE A 31 -1.03 -9.47 0.05
N SER A 32 -1.81 -9.08 -0.96
CA SER A 32 -2.01 -9.89 -2.17
C SER A 32 -0.78 -9.98 -3.09
N ALA A 33 0.16 -9.03 -2.95
CA ALA A 33 1.50 -9.08 -3.54
C ALA A 33 2.44 -10.02 -2.75
N GLY A 34 1.94 -10.63 -1.68
CA GLY A 34 2.64 -11.62 -0.88
C GLY A 34 3.48 -11.02 0.24
N ALA A 35 3.28 -9.75 0.59
CA ALA A 35 3.95 -9.13 1.72
C ALA A 35 3.31 -9.57 3.06
N ASP A 36 4.16 -9.86 4.04
CA ASP A 36 3.78 -10.12 5.42
C ASP A 36 3.45 -8.80 6.13
N VAL A 37 2.42 -8.82 6.98
CA VAL A 37 2.02 -7.68 7.79
C VAL A 37 2.61 -7.82 9.19
N ILE A 38 3.32 -6.79 9.64
CA ILE A 38 3.91 -6.73 10.97
C ILE A 38 3.30 -5.52 11.69
N GLU A 39 2.50 -5.80 12.71
CA GLU A 39 1.92 -4.77 13.56
C GLU A 39 3.01 -4.01 14.34
N GLY A 40 2.79 -2.71 14.55
CA GLY A 40 3.60 -1.86 15.40
C GLY A 40 2.76 -1.18 16.47
N ASN A 41 3.37 -0.32 17.28
CA ASN A 41 2.64 0.42 18.30
C ASN A 41 1.66 1.42 17.67
N GLY A 42 0.42 1.44 18.18
CA GLY A 42 -0.62 2.35 17.71
C GLY A 42 -1.04 2.07 16.26
N SER A 43 -1.07 3.09 15.40
CA SER A 43 -1.44 2.94 13.99
C SER A 43 -0.28 2.47 13.10
N ARG A 44 0.92 2.23 13.66
CA ARG A 44 2.09 1.81 12.86
C ARG A 44 1.89 0.40 12.32
N VAL A 45 2.20 0.23 11.04
CA VAL A 45 2.18 -1.08 10.36
C VAL A 45 3.36 -1.16 9.40
N ARG A 46 3.99 -2.33 9.33
CA ARG A 46 5.09 -2.63 8.42
C ARG A 46 4.66 -3.74 7.47
N PHE A 47 5.16 -3.67 6.24
CA PHE A 47 5.03 -4.73 5.24
C PHE A 47 6.42 -5.21 4.89
N HIS A 48 6.62 -6.53 4.91
CA HIS A 48 7.89 -7.18 4.62
C HIS A 48 7.73 -8.21 3.51
N LYS A 49 8.66 -8.22 2.55
CA LYS A 49 8.75 -9.23 1.50
C LYS A 49 10.20 -9.32 1.05
N ASP A 50 10.78 -10.51 1.06
CA ASP A 50 12.12 -10.79 0.48
C ASP A 50 13.21 -9.79 0.94
N GLY A 51 13.20 -9.42 2.23
CA GLY A 51 14.16 -8.47 2.83
C GLY A 51 13.83 -6.99 2.60
N ILE A 52 12.82 -6.67 1.81
CA ILE A 52 12.34 -5.31 1.58
C ILE A 52 11.26 -4.98 2.62
N ILE A 53 11.39 -3.82 3.27
CA ILE A 53 10.46 -3.36 4.31
C ILE A 53 9.90 -2.00 3.93
N ALA A 54 8.57 -1.87 3.98
CA ALA A 54 7.89 -0.58 3.92
C ALA A 54 7.13 -0.31 5.23
N THR A 55 7.30 0.90 5.79
CA THR A 55 6.66 1.31 7.05
C THR A 55 5.60 2.37 6.78
N PHE A 56 4.44 2.23 7.41
CA PHE A 56 3.30 3.14 7.30
C PHE A 56 2.67 3.40 8.67
N HIS A 57 1.79 4.40 8.70
CA HIS A 57 0.84 4.65 9.78
C HIS A 57 -0.56 4.57 9.19
N ARG A 58 -1.43 3.68 9.69
CA ARG A 58 -2.83 3.63 9.26
C ARG A 58 -3.48 5.01 9.50
N PRO A 59 -4.18 5.59 8.50
CA PRO A 59 -4.83 6.88 8.65
C PRO A 59 -5.83 6.90 9.82
N HIS A 60 -5.84 8.01 10.57
CA HIS A 60 -6.79 8.28 11.64
C HIS A 60 -6.94 9.81 11.83
N PRO A 61 -8.16 10.38 11.99
CA PRO A 61 -9.46 9.70 12.05
C PRO A 61 -10.03 9.30 10.68
N LYS A 62 -9.45 9.82 9.59
CA LYS A 62 -9.90 9.51 8.21
C LYS A 62 -9.47 8.10 7.79
N LYS A 63 -10.13 7.53 6.79
CA LYS A 63 -9.81 6.18 6.24
C LYS A 63 -8.93 6.25 4.99
N GLU A 64 -8.83 7.42 4.38
CA GLU A 64 -8.10 7.67 3.14
C GLU A 64 -6.59 7.80 3.43
N ALA A 65 -5.80 7.17 2.57
CA ALA A 65 -4.36 7.29 2.59
C ALA A 65 -3.93 8.69 2.12
N LEU A 66 -2.93 9.25 2.79
CA LEU A 66 -2.32 10.50 2.35
C LEU A 66 -1.52 10.27 1.06
N PRO A 67 -1.34 11.29 0.19
CA PRO A 67 -0.63 11.14 -1.08
C PRO A 67 0.77 10.52 -0.95
N TYR A 68 1.51 10.84 0.12
CA TYR A 68 2.83 10.25 0.35
C TYR A 68 2.76 8.75 0.68
N GLN A 69 1.68 8.27 1.31
CA GLN A 69 1.49 6.84 1.59
C GLN A 69 1.21 6.07 0.30
N VAL A 70 0.46 6.67 -0.63
CA VAL A 70 0.25 6.11 -1.97
C VAL A 70 1.58 6.03 -2.73
N ARG A 71 2.42 7.07 -2.65
CA ARG A 71 3.77 7.06 -3.23
C ARG A 71 4.65 5.96 -2.61
N ASN A 72 4.64 5.84 -1.28
CA ASN A 72 5.41 4.81 -0.58
C ASN A 72 4.94 3.40 -0.95
N ALA A 73 3.62 3.18 -1.09
CA ALA A 73 3.07 1.92 -1.57
C ALA A 73 3.50 1.62 -3.02
N ARG A 74 3.50 2.63 -3.91
CA ARG A 74 4.03 2.51 -5.28
C ARG A 74 5.50 2.11 -5.27
N THR A 75 6.34 2.78 -4.48
CA THR A 75 7.77 2.47 -4.38
C THR A 75 7.99 1.05 -3.90
N PHE A 76 7.27 0.62 -2.85
CA PHE A 76 7.36 -0.74 -2.35
C PHE A 76 6.96 -1.76 -3.42
N LEU A 77 5.82 -1.58 -4.08
CA LEU A 77 5.37 -2.47 -5.17
C LEU A 77 6.39 -2.57 -6.32
N LYS A 78 7.00 -1.45 -6.73
CA LYS A 78 8.09 -1.44 -7.72
C LYS A 78 9.30 -2.24 -7.26
N GLN A 79 9.70 -2.11 -6.00
CA GLN A 79 10.80 -2.90 -5.43
C GLN A 79 10.49 -4.41 -5.42
N LEU A 80 9.21 -4.78 -5.31
CA LEU A 80 8.75 -6.17 -5.43
C LEU A 80 8.56 -6.64 -6.88
N GLY A 81 8.80 -5.79 -7.88
CA GLY A 81 8.51 -6.09 -9.29
C GLY A 81 7.01 -6.22 -9.61
N VAL A 82 6.14 -5.66 -8.76
CA VAL A 82 4.69 -5.70 -8.95
C VAL A 82 4.24 -4.39 -9.61
N GLU A 83 4.00 -4.45 -10.91
CA GLU A 83 3.52 -3.35 -11.72
C GLU A 83 2.20 -3.72 -12.45
N PRO A 84 1.38 -2.75 -12.88
CA PRO A 84 0.09 -2.99 -13.55
C PRO A 84 0.18 -3.82 -14.83
#